data_AF-A0A199W3F7-F1
#
_entry.id   AF-A0A199W3F7-F1
#
_cell.length_a   1.000
_cell.length_b   1.000
_cell.length_c   1.000
_cell.angle_alpha   90.00
_cell.angle_beta   90.00
_cell.angle_gamma   90.00
#
_symmetry.space_group_name_H-M   'P 1'
#
loop_
_entity.id
_entity.type
_entity.pdbx_description
1 polymer ?
#
loop_
_entity_poly.entity_id
_entity_poly.type
_entity_poly.pdbx_seq_one_letter_code
_entity_poly.pdbx_strand_id
1 'polypeptide(L)'
;MLVTGVTGVQHDYFGTIEFNTPDLTQYEKSGNEQFVTEISKWVFHERGHLKAVNVSHRKVGEMTEPAMYRINDDLEYSVEIYEWSGTSWEPYVADDVQVQFYMMSPYVLKTLSNNQKGLYSTSFKVPDVYGVFQFKVEYQKLGYTSLRLAKQIPVRPFRHNEYERFITAAYPYYGASFSTMAAFFIFSIVYLYHK
;
A
#
# COMPACT_ATOMS: atom_id res chain seq x y z
N MET A 1 8.92 23.75 -12.52
CA MET A 1 9.46 25.02 -13.05
C MET A 1 10.96 24.84 -13.19
N LEU A 2 11.50 25.04 -14.39
CA LEU A 2 12.92 24.90 -14.67
C LEU A 2 13.51 26.30 -14.90
N VAL A 3 14.61 26.61 -14.21
CA VAL A 3 15.33 27.88 -14.34
C VAL A 3 16.72 27.56 -14.86
N THR A 4 17.03 28.01 -16.07
CA THR A 4 18.36 27.86 -16.67
C THR A 4 19.19 29.12 -16.41
N GLY A 5 20.44 28.95 -15.94
CA GLY A 5 21.36 30.06 -15.69
C GLY A 5 22.08 30.61 -16.92
N VAL A 6 22.00 29.95 -18.07
CA VAL A 6 22.73 30.31 -19.30
C VAL A 6 21.82 30.19 -20.51
N THR A 7 21.53 31.29 -21.19
CA THR A 7 20.70 31.37 -22.39
C THR A 7 21.34 30.71 -23.62
N GLY A 8 22.68 30.64 -23.67
CA GLY A 8 23.42 30.07 -24.81
C GLY A 8 23.25 28.56 -25.00
N VAL A 9 22.87 27.82 -23.96
CA VAL A 9 22.71 26.35 -24.03
C VAL A 9 21.60 25.92 -24.99
N GLN A 10 20.62 26.79 -25.22
CA GLN A 10 19.48 26.56 -26.11
C GLN A 10 19.72 27.05 -27.55
N HIS A 11 20.88 27.62 -27.84
CA HIS A 11 21.22 28.18 -29.14
C HIS A 11 21.83 27.10 -30.06
N ASP A 12 21.40 27.03 -31.32
CA ASP A 12 21.86 26.02 -32.31
C ASP A 12 23.38 25.90 -32.44
N TYR A 13 24.10 26.99 -32.17
CA TYR A 13 25.56 27.03 -32.14
C TYR A 13 26.15 26.07 -31.09
N PHE A 14 25.57 25.94 -29.89
CA PHE A 14 26.14 25.11 -28.82
C PHE A 14 25.82 23.61 -28.95
N GLY A 15 24.92 23.23 -29.86
CA GLY A 15 24.62 21.83 -30.19
C GLY A 15 25.61 21.21 -31.19
N THR A 16 26.33 22.04 -31.95
CA THR A 16 27.20 21.61 -33.07
C THR A 16 28.70 21.88 -32.85
N ILE A 17 29.07 22.52 -31.74
CA ILE A 17 30.48 22.81 -31.41
C ILE A 17 31.23 21.54 -31.02
N GLU A 18 32.35 21.29 -31.70
CA GLU A 18 33.39 20.36 -31.28
C GLU A 18 34.22 20.99 -30.16
N PHE A 19 34.35 20.30 -29.03
CA PHE A 19 35.19 20.77 -27.92
C PHE A 19 36.64 20.31 -28.13
N ASN A 20 37.49 21.22 -28.58
CA ASN A 20 38.93 20.97 -28.70
C ASN A 20 39.67 21.43 -27.43
N THR A 21 40.18 20.45 -26.67
CA THR A 21 41.21 20.70 -25.65
C THR A 21 42.38 19.75 -25.90
N PRO A 22 43.63 20.22 -25.78
CA PRO A 22 44.82 19.51 -26.29
C PRO A 22 45.18 18.21 -25.56
N ASP A 23 44.52 17.87 -24.45
CA ASP A 23 44.87 16.75 -23.56
C ASP A 23 43.70 15.76 -23.31
N LEU A 24 42.57 15.91 -23.98
CA LEU A 24 41.37 15.10 -23.73
C LEU A 24 40.83 14.45 -25.01
N THR A 25 40.17 13.29 -24.84
CA THR A 25 39.52 12.52 -25.92
C THR A 25 38.54 13.40 -26.70
N GLN A 26 38.70 13.44 -28.02
CA GLN A 26 37.89 14.23 -28.93
C GLN A 26 36.51 13.58 -29.15
N TYR A 27 35.44 14.36 -29.06
CA TYR A 27 34.07 13.93 -29.34
C TYR A 27 33.51 14.75 -30.50
N GLU A 28 32.97 14.07 -31.52
CA GLU A 28 32.47 14.71 -32.77
C GLU A 28 31.23 15.58 -32.57
N LYS A 29 30.44 15.35 -31.50
CA LYS A 29 29.19 16.07 -31.27
C LYS A 29 29.00 16.46 -29.80
N SER A 30 28.55 17.70 -29.58
CA SER A 30 28.14 18.19 -28.27
C SER A 30 26.86 17.49 -27.79
N GLY A 31 26.87 17.00 -26.55
CA GLY A 31 25.69 16.38 -25.91
C GLY A 31 24.56 17.34 -25.55
N ASN A 32 24.74 18.65 -25.76
CA ASN A 32 23.78 19.68 -25.36
C ASN A 32 22.43 19.52 -26.06
N GLU A 33 22.40 19.14 -27.34
CA GLU A 33 21.15 18.95 -28.09
C GLU A 33 20.30 17.83 -27.48
N GLN A 34 20.92 16.70 -27.14
CA GLN A 34 20.25 15.57 -26.47
C GLN A 34 19.76 15.98 -25.08
N PHE A 35 20.58 16.71 -24.32
CA PHE A 35 20.22 17.19 -22.99
C PHE A 35 19.04 18.15 -22.99
N VAL A 36 19.04 19.16 -23.87
CA VAL A 36 17.93 20.12 -24.01
C VAL A 36 16.65 19.41 -24.43
N THR A 37 16.75 18.43 -25.32
CA THR A 37 15.62 17.62 -25.79
C THR A 37 15.03 16.75 -24.67
N GLU A 38 15.86 16.09 -23.86
CA GLU A 38 15.36 15.26 -22.75
C GLU A 38 14.78 16.11 -21.61
N ILE A 39 15.37 17.28 -21.35
CA ILE A 39 14.82 18.23 -20.37
C ILE A 39 13.49 18.81 -20.83
N SER A 40 13.35 19.17 -22.11
CA SER A 40 12.08 19.70 -22.61
C SER A 40 10.97 18.65 -22.48
N LYS A 41 11.23 17.40 -22.85
CA LYS A 41 10.31 16.27 -22.65
C LYS A 41 9.90 16.11 -21.18
N TRP A 42 10.86 16.20 -20.25
CA TRP A 42 10.57 16.10 -18.82
C TRP A 42 9.71 17.27 -18.31
N VAL A 43 10.05 18.51 -18.69
CA VAL A 43 9.32 19.71 -18.26
C VAL A 43 7.88 19.74 -18.79
N PHE A 44 7.66 19.27 -20.01
CA PHE A 44 6.34 19.21 -20.65
C PHE A 44 5.53 17.95 -20.30
N HIS A 45 5.98 17.16 -19.31
CA HIS A 45 5.31 15.93 -18.87
C HIS A 45 5.18 14.85 -19.96
N GLU A 46 6.07 14.85 -20.96
CA GLU A 46 6.16 13.77 -21.94
C GLU A 46 6.89 12.54 -21.39
N ARG A 47 7.61 12.69 -20.26
CA ARG A 47 8.36 11.64 -19.59
C ARG A 47 8.26 11.76 -18.07
N GLY A 48 8.27 10.63 -17.36
CA GLY A 48 8.30 10.60 -15.89
C GLY A 48 6.97 10.95 -15.22
N HIS A 49 5.86 10.92 -15.97
CA HIS A 49 4.54 11.15 -15.41
C HIS A 49 3.88 9.83 -15.02
N LEU A 50 3.60 9.67 -13.72
CA LEU A 50 3.00 8.47 -13.14
C LEU A 50 1.53 8.70 -12.81
N LYS A 51 0.72 7.68 -13.06
CA LYS A 51 -0.70 7.64 -12.72
C LYS A 51 -1.03 6.33 -12.03
N ALA A 52 -1.61 6.42 -10.85
CA ALA A 52 -2.26 5.28 -10.22
C ALA A 52 -3.72 5.16 -10.65
N VAL A 53 -4.14 3.94 -10.91
CA VAL A 53 -5.50 3.58 -11.31
C VAL A 53 -5.93 2.37 -10.49
N ASN A 54 -7.25 2.20 -10.32
CA ASN A 54 -7.87 0.98 -9.83
C ASN A 54 -7.28 0.50 -8.48
N VAL A 55 -7.30 1.36 -7.46
CA VAL A 55 -6.95 0.97 -6.09
C VAL A 55 -8.02 0.04 -5.57
N SER A 56 -7.64 -1.18 -5.22
CA SER A 56 -8.56 -2.15 -4.63
C SER A 56 -8.01 -2.81 -3.38
N HIS A 57 -8.90 -3.02 -2.40
CA HIS A 57 -8.58 -3.69 -1.16
C HIS A 57 -9.70 -4.69 -0.80
N ARG A 58 -9.31 -5.88 -0.38
CA ARG A 58 -10.27 -6.93 -0.03
C ARG A 58 -9.75 -7.78 1.11
N LYS A 59 -10.66 -8.51 1.75
CA LYS A 59 -10.28 -9.60 2.63
C LYS A 59 -9.82 -10.78 1.78
N VAL A 60 -8.80 -11.51 2.24
CA VAL A 60 -8.32 -12.70 1.53
C VAL A 60 -9.47 -13.72 1.39
N GLY A 61 -9.76 -14.12 0.15
CA GLY A 61 -10.86 -15.03 -0.17
C GLY A 61 -12.19 -14.36 -0.53
N GLU A 62 -12.31 -13.03 -0.40
CA GLU A 62 -13.48 -12.27 -0.81
C GLU A 62 -13.21 -11.48 -2.11
N MET A 63 -14.25 -11.31 -2.94
CA MET A 63 -14.14 -10.55 -4.20
C MET A 63 -14.58 -9.10 -4.07
N THR A 64 -15.27 -8.75 -2.99
CA THR A 64 -15.87 -7.43 -2.77
C THR A 64 -15.06 -6.61 -1.77
N GLU A 65 -15.02 -5.29 -1.97
CA GLU A 65 -14.38 -4.40 -1.02
C GLU A 65 -15.21 -4.29 0.27
N PRO A 66 -14.65 -4.65 1.44
CA PRO A 66 -15.39 -4.54 2.68
C PRO A 66 -15.46 -3.08 3.14
N ALA A 67 -16.59 -2.69 3.72
CA ALA A 67 -16.76 -1.36 4.31
C ALA A 67 -15.90 -1.16 5.58
N MET A 68 -15.54 -2.26 6.25
CA MET A 68 -14.74 -2.24 7.47
C MET A 68 -13.98 -3.56 7.65
N TYR A 69 -12.80 -3.50 8.26
CA TYR A 69 -12.04 -4.68 8.64
C TYR A 69 -12.20 -5.01 10.12
N ARG A 70 -11.89 -6.24 10.50
CA ARG A 70 -11.71 -6.64 11.89
C ARG A 70 -10.22 -6.73 12.22
N ILE A 71 -9.87 -6.53 13.48
CA ILE A 71 -8.53 -6.84 13.99
C ILE A 71 -8.14 -8.28 13.61
N ASN A 72 -6.87 -8.47 13.26
CA ASN A 72 -6.29 -9.75 12.86
C ASN A 72 -6.87 -10.40 11.59
N ASP A 73 -7.72 -9.70 10.82
CA ASP A 73 -8.15 -10.20 9.50
C ASP A 73 -6.99 -10.13 8.49
N ASP A 74 -6.94 -11.11 7.60
CA ASP A 74 -6.00 -11.13 6.48
C ASP A 74 -6.56 -10.32 5.31
N LEU A 75 -5.78 -9.34 4.85
CA LEU A 75 -6.17 -8.36 3.84
C LEU A 75 -5.22 -8.43 2.64
N GLU A 76 -5.76 -8.18 1.47
CA GLU A 76 -5.04 -8.02 0.21
C GLU A 76 -5.27 -6.60 -0.33
N TYR A 77 -4.17 -5.91 -0.65
CA TYR A 77 -4.18 -4.59 -1.25
C TYR A 77 -3.57 -4.66 -2.64
N SER A 78 -4.18 -3.97 -3.59
CA SER A 78 -3.73 -3.89 -4.98
C SER A 78 -3.90 -2.49 -5.56
N VAL A 79 -2.96 -2.09 -6.41
CA VAL A 79 -3.00 -0.82 -7.14
C VAL A 79 -2.32 -0.98 -8.48
N GLU A 80 -2.88 -0.39 -9.52
CA GLU A 80 -2.25 -0.33 -10.84
C GLU A 80 -1.53 1.01 -11.01
N ILE A 81 -0.27 0.98 -11.47
CA ILE A 81 0.53 2.18 -11.72
C ILE A 81 1.00 2.15 -13.17
N TYR A 82 0.77 3.25 -13.87
CA TYR A 82 1.15 3.46 -15.26
C TYR A 82 2.05 4.69 -15.39
N GLU A 83 2.97 4.63 -16.35
CA GLU A 83 3.84 5.73 -16.77
C GLU A 83 3.40 6.23 -18.15
N TRP A 84 3.45 7.54 -18.34
CA TRP A 84 3.22 8.15 -19.65
C TRP A 84 4.51 8.17 -20.47
N SER A 85 4.50 7.55 -21.65
CA SER A 85 5.64 7.51 -22.58
C SER A 85 5.65 8.64 -23.61
N GLY A 86 4.77 9.64 -23.46
CA GLY A 86 4.56 10.72 -24.44
C GLY A 86 3.48 10.40 -25.46
N THR A 87 3.22 9.12 -25.70
CA THR A 87 2.22 8.64 -26.67
C THR A 87 1.13 7.78 -26.06
N SER A 88 1.48 6.94 -25.07
CA SER A 88 0.54 6.02 -24.44
C SER A 88 0.85 5.79 -22.95
N TRP A 89 -0.10 5.19 -22.25
CA TRP A 89 0.06 4.78 -20.85
C TRP A 89 0.62 3.36 -20.82
N GLU A 90 1.87 3.23 -20.35
CA GLU A 90 2.57 1.96 -20.25
C GLU A 90 2.64 1.50 -18.79
N PRO A 91 2.66 0.19 -18.51
CA PRO A 91 2.72 -0.30 -17.14
C PRO A 91 4.04 0.06 -16.47
N TYR A 92 3.97 0.68 -15.28
CA TYR A 92 5.17 1.05 -14.53
C TYR A 92 5.70 -0.16 -13.76
N VAL A 93 6.99 -0.48 -13.92
CA VAL A 93 7.64 -1.62 -13.24
C VAL A 93 8.76 -1.11 -12.34
N ALA A 94 8.57 -1.26 -11.03
CA ALA A 94 9.52 -0.91 -10.00
C ALA A 94 9.40 -1.86 -8.80
N ASP A 95 10.46 -1.93 -7.99
CA ASP A 95 10.54 -2.85 -6.84
C ASP A 95 10.49 -2.10 -5.49
N ASP A 96 10.42 -0.78 -5.52
CA ASP A 96 10.54 0.13 -4.36
C ASP A 96 9.20 0.75 -3.93
N VAL A 97 8.08 0.35 -4.54
CA VAL A 97 6.75 0.88 -4.20
C VAL A 97 6.29 0.26 -2.88
N GLN A 98 5.92 1.09 -1.91
CA GLN A 98 5.50 0.66 -0.58
C GLN A 98 4.09 1.14 -0.23
N VAL A 99 3.35 0.28 0.47
CA VAL A 99 2.08 0.64 1.10
C VAL A 99 2.26 0.74 2.61
N GLN A 100 1.63 1.77 3.18
CA GLN A 100 1.56 2.03 4.61
C GLN A 100 0.13 1.82 5.08
N PHE A 101 -0.03 1.03 6.14
CA PHE A 101 -1.27 0.99 6.91
C PHE A 101 -1.12 1.94 8.10
N TYR A 102 -1.68 3.14 7.93
CA TYR A 102 -1.38 4.32 8.73
C TYR A 102 -2.56 4.73 9.62
N MET A 103 -2.29 5.18 10.85
CA MET A 103 -3.29 5.83 11.72
C MET A 103 -2.72 7.12 12.31
N MET A 104 -1.90 7.01 13.36
CA MET A 104 -1.05 8.09 13.89
C MET A 104 0.42 7.89 13.50
N SER A 105 0.78 6.64 13.21
CA SER A 105 2.07 6.17 12.71
C SER A 105 1.81 4.99 11.75
N PRO A 106 2.77 4.61 10.89
CA PRO A 106 2.64 3.41 10.06
C PRO A 106 2.78 2.16 10.93
N TYR A 107 1.69 1.41 11.10
CA TYR A 107 1.70 0.13 11.82
C TYR A 107 2.25 -1.01 10.97
N VAL A 108 1.94 -0.96 9.68
CA VAL A 108 2.46 -1.90 8.68
C VAL A 108 3.06 -1.09 7.56
N LEU A 109 4.32 -1.37 7.24
CA LEU A 109 5.01 -0.89 6.05
C LEU A 109 5.42 -2.12 5.25
N LYS A 110 4.90 -2.25 4.02
CA LYS A 110 5.25 -3.36 3.14
C LYS A 110 5.52 -2.88 1.73
N THR A 111 6.53 -3.47 1.12
CA THR A 111 6.83 -3.33 -0.30
C THR A 111 5.83 -4.15 -1.12
N LEU A 112 5.31 -3.56 -2.19
CA LEU A 112 4.36 -4.20 -3.09
C LEU A 112 5.10 -5.10 -4.08
N SER A 113 4.56 -6.29 -4.33
CA SER A 113 5.04 -7.18 -5.39
C SER A 113 4.48 -6.71 -6.73
N ASN A 114 5.32 -6.55 -7.74
CA ASN A 114 4.89 -6.24 -9.09
C ASN A 114 4.62 -7.53 -9.89
N ASN A 115 3.67 -7.47 -10.84
CA ASN A 115 3.40 -8.55 -11.80
C ASN A 115 3.88 -8.20 -13.22
N GLN A 116 4.83 -7.27 -13.37
CA GLN A 116 5.33 -6.68 -14.63
C GLN A 116 4.27 -6.04 -15.56
N LYS A 117 2.98 -6.20 -15.26
CA LYS A 117 1.84 -5.61 -15.96
C LYS A 117 1.34 -4.31 -15.30
N GLY A 118 2.17 -3.68 -14.47
CA GLY A 118 1.82 -2.46 -13.73
C GLY A 118 0.89 -2.69 -12.53
N LEU A 119 0.46 -3.94 -12.27
CA LEU A 119 -0.29 -4.31 -11.09
C LEU A 119 0.67 -4.59 -9.93
N TYR A 120 0.48 -3.85 -8.85
CA TYR A 120 1.17 -3.99 -7.59
C TYR A 120 0.23 -4.59 -6.56
N SER A 121 0.69 -5.60 -5.82
CA SER A 121 -0.13 -6.29 -4.83
C SER A 121 0.67 -6.66 -3.58
N THR A 122 -0.01 -6.74 -2.44
CA THR A 122 0.53 -7.31 -1.21
C THR A 122 -0.59 -7.86 -0.34
N SER A 123 -0.26 -8.85 0.47
CA SER A 123 -1.11 -9.32 1.55
C SER A 123 -0.47 -9.08 2.92
N PHE A 124 -1.29 -8.70 3.91
CA PHE A 124 -0.86 -8.58 5.30
C PHE A 124 -2.05 -8.68 6.25
N LYS A 125 -1.72 -8.95 7.52
CA LYS A 125 -2.69 -9.04 8.60
C LYS A 125 -2.93 -7.67 9.23
N VAL A 126 -4.18 -7.34 9.49
CA VAL A 126 -4.57 -6.11 10.19
C VAL A 126 -4.04 -6.15 11.63
N PRO A 127 -3.40 -5.08 12.13
CA PRO A 127 -2.85 -5.05 13.50
C PRO A 127 -3.93 -5.20 14.57
N ASP A 128 -3.52 -5.60 15.77
CA ASP A 128 -4.38 -5.78 16.95
C ASP A 128 -4.75 -4.44 17.64
N VAL A 129 -4.99 -3.40 16.84
CA VAL A 129 -5.42 -2.08 17.30
C VAL A 129 -6.62 -1.68 16.45
N TYR A 130 -7.72 -1.34 17.11
CA TYR A 130 -8.92 -0.85 16.45
C TYR A 130 -8.88 0.67 16.32
N GLY A 131 -9.57 1.20 15.32
CA GLY A 131 -9.55 2.62 15.01
C GLY A 131 -9.80 2.87 13.54
N VAL A 132 -9.43 4.07 13.08
CA VAL A 132 -9.62 4.47 11.69
C VAL A 132 -8.26 4.53 11.01
N PHE A 133 -8.01 3.57 10.14
CA PHE A 133 -6.75 3.45 9.41
C PHE A 133 -6.87 4.04 8.01
N GLN A 134 -5.72 4.27 7.39
CA GLN A 134 -5.60 4.73 6.02
C GLN A 134 -4.58 3.85 5.29
N PHE A 135 -4.96 3.33 4.14
CA PHE A 135 -4.01 2.83 3.15
C PHE A 135 -3.35 4.03 2.51
N LYS A 136 -2.07 4.23 2.79
CA LYS A 136 -1.29 5.34 2.29
C LYS A 136 -0.19 4.80 1.38
N VAL A 137 -0.17 5.25 0.13
CA VAL A 137 0.92 4.99 -0.82
C VAL A 137 1.48 6.36 -1.20
N GLU A 138 2.71 6.62 -0.76
CA GLU A 138 3.44 7.84 -1.08
C GLU A 138 4.71 7.44 -1.81
N TYR A 139 4.76 7.74 -3.11
CA TYR A 139 5.89 7.43 -3.97
C TYR A 139 6.49 8.73 -4.47
N GLN A 140 7.69 9.04 -3.99
CA GLN A 140 8.46 10.22 -4.35
C GLN A 140 9.83 9.76 -4.85
N LYS A 141 10.02 9.82 -6.17
CA LYS A 141 11.25 9.40 -6.83
C LYS A 141 11.76 10.53 -7.71
N LEU A 142 13.08 10.72 -7.70
CA LEU A 142 13.72 11.75 -8.50
C LEU A 142 13.42 11.54 -9.99
N GLY A 143 13.01 12.59 -10.69
CA GLY A 143 12.65 12.52 -12.11
C GLY A 143 11.21 12.08 -12.40
N TYR A 144 10.46 11.63 -11.39
CA TYR A 144 9.06 11.20 -11.54
C TYR A 144 8.10 12.14 -10.82
N THR A 145 6.84 12.19 -11.27
CA THR A 145 5.77 12.87 -10.51
C THR A 145 5.45 12.15 -9.22
N SER A 146 5.24 12.91 -8.15
CA SER A 146 4.87 12.36 -6.85
C SER A 146 3.48 11.74 -6.87
N LEU A 147 3.37 10.47 -6.46
CA LEU A 147 2.12 9.75 -6.35
C LEU A 147 1.71 9.69 -4.87
N ARG A 148 0.51 10.18 -4.58
CA ARG A 148 -0.06 10.22 -3.22
C ARG A 148 -1.47 9.64 -3.26
N LEU A 149 -1.63 8.45 -2.69
CA LEU A 149 -2.91 7.80 -2.53
C LEU A 149 -3.19 7.62 -1.05
N ALA A 150 -4.40 7.97 -0.63
CA ALA A 150 -4.88 7.77 0.73
C ALA A 150 -6.33 7.25 0.69
N LYS A 151 -6.57 6.07 1.26
CA LYS A 151 -7.91 5.49 1.38
C LYS A 151 -8.18 5.13 2.84
N GLN A 152 -9.18 5.77 3.44
CA GLN A 152 -9.53 5.60 4.85
C GLN A 152 -10.49 4.43 5.05
N ILE A 153 -10.20 3.56 6.02
CA ILE A 153 -10.99 2.37 6.35
C ILE A 153 -11.03 2.14 7.87
N PRO A 154 -12.22 1.94 8.45
CA PRO A 154 -12.35 1.61 9.87
C PRO A 154 -11.99 0.14 10.14
N VAL A 155 -11.29 -0.07 11.25
CA VAL A 155 -10.98 -1.38 11.84
C VAL A 155 -11.73 -1.51 13.15
N ARG A 156 -12.56 -2.55 13.27
CA ARG A 156 -13.34 -2.85 14.47
C ARG A 156 -12.72 -3.97 15.32
N PRO A 157 -12.99 -3.99 16.64
CA PRO A 157 -12.70 -5.14 17.48
C PRO A 157 -13.64 -6.33 17.18
N PHE A 158 -13.35 -7.46 17.81
CA PHE A 158 -14.24 -8.63 17.82
C PHE A 158 -15.60 -8.27 18.43
N ARG A 159 -16.67 -8.71 17.77
CA ARG A 159 -18.02 -8.68 18.36
C ARG A 159 -18.16 -9.77 19.41
N HIS A 160 -19.10 -9.60 20.34
CA HIS A 160 -19.35 -10.57 21.42
C HIS A 160 -19.64 -12.00 20.92
N ASN A 161 -20.11 -12.17 19.69
CA ASN A 161 -20.43 -13.46 19.07
C ASN A 161 -19.25 -14.06 18.28
N GLU A 162 -18.16 -13.33 18.11
CA GLU A 162 -16.99 -13.75 17.34
C GLU A 162 -15.86 -14.30 18.21
N TYR A 163 -15.96 -14.17 19.54
CA TYR A 163 -15.04 -14.83 20.46
C TYR A 163 -15.21 -16.34 20.42
N GLU A 164 -14.09 -17.04 20.61
CA GLU A 164 -14.08 -18.49 20.73
C GLU A 164 -14.97 -18.95 21.89
N ARG A 165 -15.78 -19.98 21.63
CA ARG A 165 -16.67 -20.59 22.61
C ARG A 165 -16.21 -22.01 22.90
N PHE A 166 -16.50 -22.48 24.11
CA PHE A 166 -16.16 -23.83 24.56
C PHE A 166 -14.65 -24.10 24.58
N ILE A 167 -13.93 -23.19 25.23
CA ILE A 167 -12.48 -23.29 25.41
C ILE A 167 -12.18 -24.49 26.32
N THR A 168 -11.26 -25.35 25.92
CA THR A 168 -10.90 -26.58 26.65
C THR A 168 -10.44 -26.30 28.08
N ALA A 169 -9.69 -25.21 28.28
CA ALA A 169 -9.24 -24.75 29.59
C ALA A 169 -10.40 -24.37 30.53
N ALA A 170 -11.57 -24.03 29.98
CA ALA A 170 -12.74 -23.62 30.74
C ALA A 170 -13.71 -24.76 31.08
N TYR A 171 -13.42 -26.01 30.67
CA TYR A 171 -14.29 -27.17 30.97
C TYR A 171 -14.60 -27.38 32.46
N PRO A 172 -13.65 -27.20 33.41
CA PRO A 172 -13.96 -27.33 34.83
C PRO A 172 -15.07 -26.37 35.28
N TYR A 173 -15.11 -25.15 34.74
CA TYR A 173 -16.15 -24.16 35.08
C TYR A 173 -17.51 -24.55 34.48
N TYR A 174 -17.53 -24.99 33.22
CA TYR A 174 -18.77 -25.47 32.59
C TYR A 174 -19.34 -26.67 33.36
N GLY A 175 -18.49 -27.62 33.75
CA GLY A 175 -18.87 -28.79 34.55
C GLY A 175 -19.40 -28.40 35.94
N ALA A 176 -18.74 -27.45 36.62
CA ALA A 176 -19.19 -26.97 37.93
C ALA A 176 -20.59 -26.34 37.87
N SER A 177 -20.88 -25.52 36.86
CA SER A 177 -22.21 -24.93 36.70
C SER A 177 -23.32 -25.97 36.48
N PHE A 178 -23.07 -27.00 35.67
CA PHE A 178 -24.04 -28.09 35.50
C PHE A 178 -24.16 -28.95 36.76
N SER A 179 -23.05 -29.18 37.47
CA SER A 179 -23.05 -29.94 38.73
C SER A 179 -23.88 -29.24 39.81
N THR A 180 -23.79 -27.91 39.94
CA THR A 180 -24.58 -27.18 40.95
C THR A 180 -26.08 -27.17 40.59
N MET A 181 -26.43 -27.05 39.31
CA MET A 181 -27.82 -27.18 38.86
C MET A 181 -28.39 -28.57 39.19
N ALA A 182 -27.64 -29.65 38.92
CA ALA A 182 -28.05 -31.01 39.25
C ALA A 182 -28.16 -31.24 40.77
N ALA A 183 -27.19 -30.77 41.54
CA ALA A 183 -27.20 -30.86 42.99
C ALA A 183 -28.40 -30.12 43.61
N PHE A 184 -28.71 -28.90 43.12
CA PHE A 184 -29.87 -28.13 43.57
C PHE A 184 -31.20 -28.84 43.25
N PHE A 185 -31.29 -29.45 42.07
CA PHE A 185 -32.46 -30.23 41.67
C PHE A 185 -32.67 -31.45 42.58
N ILE A 186 -31.62 -32.23 42.82
CA ILE A 186 -31.66 -33.38 43.73
C ILE A 186 -31.99 -32.93 45.16
N PHE A 187 -31.34 -31.86 45.63
CA PHE A 187 -31.59 -31.30 46.96
C PHE A 187 -33.05 -30.89 47.13
N SER A 188 -33.65 -30.25 46.14
CA SER A 188 -35.05 -29.82 46.17
C SER A 188 -36.01 -31.01 46.29
N ILE A 189 -35.76 -32.11 45.56
CA ILE A 189 -36.55 -33.35 45.66
C ILE A 189 -36.37 -33.96 47.05
N VAL A 190 -35.13 -34.15 47.50
CA VAL A 190 -34.86 -34.77 48.80
C VAL A 190 -35.49 -33.95 49.92
N TYR A 191 -35.31 -32.63 49.92
CA TYR A 191 -35.85 -31.74 50.93
C TYR A 191 -37.38 -31.76 50.99
N LEU A 192 -38.06 -31.79 49.82
CA LEU A 192 -39.52 -31.80 49.78
C LEU A 192 -40.13 -33.12 50.28
N TYR A 193 -39.47 -34.25 50.00
CA TYR A 193 -39.95 -35.59 50.39
C TYR A 193 -39.28 -36.12 51.67
N HIS A 194 -38.46 -35.32 52.33
CA HIS A 194 -37.90 -35.65 53.63
C HIS A 194 -38.99 -35.54 54.70
N LYS A 195 -39.18 -36.61 55.47
CA LYS A 195 -40.10 -36.64 56.62
C LYS A 195 -39.51 -35.94 57.83
#